data_AF-A0A958SZC8-F1
#
_entry.id   AF-A0A958SZC8-F1
#
_cell.length_a   1.000
_cell.length_b   1.000
_cell.length_c   1.000
_cell.angle_alpha   90.00
_cell.angle_beta   90.00
_cell.angle_gamma   90.00
#
_symmetry.space_group_name_H-M   'P 1'
#
loop_
_entity.id
_entity.type
_entity.pdbx_description
1 polymer ?
#
loop_
_entity_poly.entity_id
_entity_poly.type
_entity_poly.pdbx_seq_one_letter_code
_entity_poly.pdbx_strand_id
1 'polypeptide(L)'
;MLSPIIKTSNNSYSKVTSFSISYNYGNANRAAAAQFSVSSSVLASGDWYKFYVDTTGVFKLSKSFIESLGISTRNLNPQHIRIFGNGGRMIPYVNSQPYPIDPEENAIMVIGEEDGVFDDGDYVLFYAQGPNGYDEEKRTNINCYNDRTYYYINVGSGNGKRIQPLAQPSDPATLVIDTFQEYRYYEEDKYNLAQLGRRWFGNRFDVENTKTFDFDFPNLVTNSPIKLNVYAAAVSETNTNMAVSINGNPVTTLSFAAIADPNLATEAFFSSQLTVGAPNLSVTLEYNNSGNPSALGYLDYISIEATRALSFVGNQFQFKNSLVSQQSGVAQ
;
A
#
# COMPACT_ATOMS: atom_id res chain seq x y z
N MET A 1 -19.88 -36.03 16.35
CA MET A 1 -19.63 -36.66 17.67
C MET A 1 -20.35 -37.99 17.70
N LEU A 2 -19.64 -39.09 17.95
CA LEU A 2 -20.24 -40.43 17.99
C LEU A 2 -20.93 -40.62 19.35
N SER A 3 -22.22 -40.94 19.37
CA SER A 3 -22.90 -41.28 20.62
C SER A 3 -22.70 -42.77 20.92
N PRO A 4 -22.16 -43.16 22.09
CA PRO A 4 -21.86 -44.55 22.41
C PRO A 4 -23.09 -45.38 22.81
N ILE A 5 -24.30 -44.81 22.74
CA ILE A 5 -25.56 -45.50 23.05
C ILE A 5 -26.47 -45.44 21.83
N ILE A 6 -26.85 -46.60 21.33
CA ILE A 6 -27.70 -46.78 20.14
C ILE A 6 -29.01 -47.42 20.59
N LYS A 7 -30.14 -46.87 20.14
CA LYS A 7 -31.47 -47.45 20.35
C LYS A 7 -31.73 -48.50 19.26
N THR A 8 -32.04 -49.74 19.64
CA THR A 8 -32.34 -50.82 18.69
C THR A 8 -33.81 -50.80 18.28
N SER A 9 -34.15 -51.48 17.18
CA SER A 9 -35.51 -51.55 16.63
C SER A 9 -36.57 -52.08 17.61
N ASN A 10 -36.16 -52.76 18.68
CA ASN A 10 -37.05 -53.35 19.68
C ASN A 10 -37.20 -52.46 20.93
N ASN A 11 -36.91 -51.16 20.82
CA ASN A 11 -37.03 -50.17 21.88
C ASN A 11 -36.09 -50.40 23.10
N SER A 12 -35.04 -51.22 22.93
CA SER A 12 -33.96 -51.43 23.91
C SER A 12 -32.71 -50.63 23.54
N TYR A 13 -31.82 -50.39 24.50
CA TYR A 13 -30.60 -49.60 24.30
C TYR A 13 -29.37 -50.50 24.33
N SER A 14 -28.43 -50.27 23.41
CA SER A 14 -27.14 -50.98 23.32
C SER A 14 -25.99 -49.98 23.40
N LYS A 15 -24.94 -50.34 24.15
CA LYS A 15 -23.71 -49.54 24.28
C LYS A 15 -22.65 -50.05 23.32
N VAL A 16 -22.05 -49.16 22.54
CA VAL A 16 -20.89 -49.48 21.70
C VAL A 16 -19.68 -49.67 22.62
N THR A 17 -19.13 -50.89 22.65
CA THR A 17 -17.97 -51.23 23.49
C THR A 17 -16.64 -51.13 22.72
N SER A 18 -16.67 -51.32 21.41
CA SER A 18 -15.55 -51.06 20.50
C SER A 18 -16.06 -50.80 19.10
N PHE A 19 -15.25 -50.12 18.28
CA PHE A 19 -15.45 -50.02 16.85
C PHE A 19 -14.09 -49.90 16.17
N SER A 20 -14.04 -50.20 14.89
CA SER A 20 -12.85 -50.08 14.04
C SER A 20 -13.17 -49.15 12.89
N ILE A 21 -12.36 -48.12 12.68
CA ILE A 21 -12.49 -47.27 11.49
C ILE A 21 -11.60 -47.87 10.40
N SER A 22 -12.22 -48.24 9.28
CA SER A 22 -11.51 -48.46 8.03
C SER A 22 -11.73 -47.23 7.16
N TYR A 23 -10.64 -46.60 6.72
CA TYR A 23 -10.68 -45.51 5.76
C TYR A 23 -9.62 -45.76 4.69
N ASN A 24 -9.93 -45.36 3.46
CA ASN A 24 -8.98 -45.34 2.37
C ASN A 24 -8.61 -43.88 2.12
N TYR A 25 -7.32 -43.58 1.99
CA TYR A 25 -6.90 -42.31 1.41
C TYR A 25 -7.31 -42.33 -0.05
N GLY A 26 -8.34 -41.56 -0.41
CA GLY A 26 -8.55 -41.24 -1.81
C GLY A 26 -7.29 -40.55 -2.33
N ASN A 27 -6.79 -40.95 -3.51
CA ASN A 27 -5.77 -40.17 -4.18
C ASN A 27 -6.32 -38.75 -4.33
N ALA A 28 -5.77 -37.82 -3.56
CA ALA A 28 -6.07 -36.42 -3.78
C ALA A 28 -5.63 -36.14 -5.21
N ASN A 29 -6.59 -35.83 -6.09
CA ASN A 29 -6.30 -35.20 -7.37
C ASN A 29 -5.64 -33.87 -7.00
N ARG A 30 -4.33 -33.88 -6.79
CA ARG A 30 -3.53 -32.67 -6.72
C ARG A 30 -3.75 -32.03 -8.07
N ALA A 31 -4.48 -30.92 -8.10
CA ALA A 31 -4.50 -30.04 -9.25
C ALA A 31 -3.03 -29.89 -9.66
N ALA A 32 -2.73 -30.17 -10.93
CA ALA A 32 -1.38 -30.01 -11.45
C ALA A 32 -0.91 -28.62 -11.00
N ALA A 33 0.19 -28.57 -10.25
CA ALA A 33 0.78 -27.30 -9.87
C ALA A 33 0.92 -26.47 -11.15
N ALA A 34 0.51 -25.20 -11.11
CA ALA A 34 0.65 -24.31 -12.26
C ALA A 34 2.08 -24.44 -12.78
N GLN A 35 2.25 -25.02 -13.98
CA GLN A 35 3.57 -25.11 -14.59
C GLN A 35 3.93 -23.69 -15.01
N PHE A 36 4.81 -23.06 -14.25
CA PHE A 36 5.47 -21.85 -14.73
C PHE A 36 6.26 -22.23 -15.98
N SER A 37 5.93 -21.62 -17.11
CA SER A 37 6.70 -21.80 -18.33
C SER A 37 8.12 -21.31 -18.08
N VAL A 38 9.11 -22.20 -18.19
CA VAL A 38 10.51 -21.79 -18.10
C VAL A 38 10.85 -21.05 -19.39
N SER A 39 11.00 -19.73 -19.30
CA SER A 39 11.49 -18.86 -20.37
C SER A 39 12.82 -18.23 -19.94
N SER A 40 13.67 -17.89 -20.91
CA SER A 40 14.85 -17.07 -20.64
C SER A 40 14.41 -15.69 -20.13
N SER A 41 15.11 -15.18 -19.11
CA SER A 41 14.87 -13.83 -18.60
C SER A 41 15.22 -12.78 -19.66
N VAL A 42 14.48 -11.67 -19.69
CA VAL A 42 14.82 -10.47 -20.45
C VAL A 42 16.21 -9.95 -20.08
N LEU A 43 16.63 -10.15 -18.83
CA LEU A 43 17.95 -9.76 -18.32
C LEU A 43 19.09 -10.67 -18.82
N ALA A 44 18.80 -11.79 -19.49
CA ALA A 44 19.81 -12.74 -19.94
C ALA A 44 20.71 -12.19 -21.07
N SER A 45 20.30 -11.09 -21.72
CA SER A 45 21.04 -10.46 -22.81
C SER A 45 20.85 -8.95 -22.84
N GLY A 46 21.82 -8.22 -23.40
CA GLY A 46 21.80 -6.75 -23.50
C GLY A 46 22.48 -6.05 -22.33
N ASP A 47 22.61 -4.73 -22.43
CA ASP A 47 23.24 -3.89 -21.41
C ASP A 47 22.18 -3.36 -20.44
N TRP A 48 22.34 -3.66 -19.16
CA TRP A 48 21.34 -3.37 -18.12
C TRP A 48 21.92 -2.48 -17.02
N TYR A 49 21.22 -1.39 -16.73
CA TYR A 49 21.65 -0.39 -15.77
C TYR A 49 20.57 -0.22 -14.71
N LYS A 50 20.91 -0.52 -13.46
CA LYS A 50 19.96 -0.51 -12.35
C LYS A 50 19.92 0.85 -11.67
N PHE A 51 18.73 1.34 -11.39
CA PHE A 51 18.49 2.50 -10.53
C PHE A 51 17.29 2.23 -9.61
N TYR A 52 17.05 3.10 -8.64
CA TYR A 52 15.91 2.96 -7.73
C TYR A 52 15.12 4.25 -7.58
N VAL A 53 13.88 4.09 -7.15
CA VAL A 53 12.98 5.16 -6.71
C VAL A 53 12.47 4.84 -5.31
N ASP A 54 12.22 5.88 -4.53
CA ASP A 54 11.66 5.81 -3.17
C ASP A 54 10.24 6.38 -3.08
N THR A 55 9.77 7.03 -4.14
CA THR A 55 8.47 7.70 -4.23
C THR A 55 7.73 7.26 -5.48
N THR A 56 6.40 7.38 -5.45
CA THR A 56 5.54 7.13 -6.61
C THR A 56 5.30 8.42 -7.37
N GLY A 57 5.44 8.39 -8.70
CA GLY A 57 5.21 9.56 -9.54
C GLY A 57 5.82 9.44 -10.93
N VAL A 58 5.75 10.54 -11.69
CA VAL A 58 6.48 10.72 -12.94
C VAL A 58 7.90 11.20 -12.62
N PHE A 59 8.88 10.48 -13.14
CA PHE A 59 10.29 10.79 -12.99
C PHE A 59 10.87 11.27 -14.31
N LYS A 60 11.76 12.28 -14.23
CA LYS A 60 12.56 12.76 -15.34
C LYS A 60 13.96 12.15 -15.25
N LEU A 61 14.33 11.36 -16.25
CA LEU A 61 15.69 10.87 -16.43
C LEU A 61 16.40 11.78 -17.44
N SER A 62 17.22 12.69 -16.93
CA SER A 62 18.07 13.54 -17.75
C SER A 62 19.23 12.76 -18.37
N LYS A 63 19.83 13.33 -19.43
CA LYS A 63 21.11 12.87 -19.95
C LYS A 63 22.18 12.67 -18.88
N SER A 64 22.35 13.67 -18.00
CA SER A 64 23.33 13.61 -16.91
C SER A 64 23.06 12.45 -15.93
N PHE A 65 21.81 12.12 -15.66
CA PHE A 65 21.47 10.97 -14.83
C PHE A 65 21.80 9.65 -15.55
N ILE A 66 21.44 9.52 -16.82
CA ILE A 66 21.76 8.36 -17.65
C ILE A 66 23.28 8.13 -17.72
N GLU A 67 24.07 9.19 -17.92
CA GLU A 67 25.53 9.14 -17.90
C GLU A 67 26.08 8.73 -16.53
N SER A 68 25.46 9.20 -15.44
CA SER A 68 25.87 8.83 -14.07
C SER A 68 25.71 7.34 -13.76
N LEU A 69 24.82 6.64 -14.50
CA LEU A 69 24.67 5.20 -14.43
C LEU A 69 25.74 4.44 -15.24
N GLY A 70 26.59 5.15 -15.99
CA GLY A 70 27.63 4.58 -16.85
C GLY A 70 27.17 4.28 -18.28
N ILE A 71 26.02 4.82 -18.70
CA ILE A 71 25.53 4.69 -20.08
C ILE A 71 26.24 5.73 -20.95
N SER A 72 26.86 5.29 -22.04
CA SER A 72 27.46 6.20 -23.03
C SER A 72 26.38 6.83 -23.91
N THR A 73 26.28 8.16 -23.89
CA THR A 73 25.29 8.95 -24.64
C THR A 73 25.80 9.40 -26.02
N ARG A 74 27.11 9.31 -26.28
CA ARG A 74 27.77 9.83 -27.50
C ARG A 74 27.14 9.34 -28.81
N ASN A 75 26.63 8.12 -28.84
CA ASN A 75 25.95 7.53 -30.01
C ASN A 75 24.65 6.80 -29.57
N LEU A 76 24.04 7.26 -28.48
CA LEU A 76 22.83 6.66 -27.97
C LEU A 76 21.65 7.16 -28.80
N ASN A 77 20.98 6.24 -29.51
CA ASN A 77 19.69 6.56 -30.10
C ASN A 77 18.61 6.56 -29.00
N PRO A 78 17.92 7.68 -28.71
CA PRO A 78 16.89 7.76 -27.68
C PRO A 78 15.74 6.78 -27.90
N GLN A 79 15.47 6.40 -29.16
CA GLN A 79 14.45 5.41 -29.55
C GLN A 79 14.70 4.02 -28.93
N HIS A 80 15.97 3.70 -28.66
CA HIS A 80 16.39 2.41 -28.09
C HIS A 80 16.42 2.38 -26.56
N ILE A 81 16.10 3.49 -25.89
CA ILE A 81 15.99 3.52 -24.43
C ILE A 81 14.72 2.78 -24.01
N ARG A 82 14.89 1.82 -23.12
CA ARG A 82 13.82 1.01 -22.52
C ARG A 82 13.91 1.05 -21.00
N ILE A 83 12.78 1.05 -20.32
CA ILE A 83 12.72 0.99 -18.85
C ILE A 83 11.92 -0.23 -18.44
N PHE A 84 12.48 -1.02 -17.53
CA PHE A 84 11.88 -2.25 -17.02
C PHE A 84 11.72 -2.20 -15.50
N GLY A 85 10.65 -2.81 -15.00
CA GLY A 85 10.36 -2.89 -13.57
C GLY A 85 8.89 -3.20 -13.29
N ASN A 86 8.63 -3.77 -12.11
CA ASN A 86 7.30 -4.27 -11.74
C ASN A 86 6.58 -3.38 -10.70
N GLY A 87 7.15 -2.21 -10.40
CA GLY A 87 6.66 -1.34 -9.33
C GLY A 87 7.02 -1.82 -7.92
N GLY A 88 6.74 -0.97 -6.93
CA GLY A 88 7.11 -1.17 -5.54
C GLY A 88 6.05 -1.79 -4.64
N ARG A 89 4.93 -2.26 -5.20
CA ARG A 89 3.86 -2.87 -4.39
C ARG A 89 4.35 -4.10 -3.63
N MET A 90 3.75 -4.34 -2.47
CA MET A 90 4.03 -5.53 -1.68
C MET A 90 3.59 -6.79 -2.43
N ILE A 91 4.38 -7.85 -2.31
CA ILE A 91 4.04 -9.14 -2.89
C ILE A 91 2.79 -9.73 -2.19
N PRO A 92 1.89 -10.40 -2.92
CA PRO A 92 0.72 -11.06 -2.33
C PRO A 92 1.14 -12.12 -1.29
N TYR A 93 0.34 -12.32 -0.23
CA TYR A 93 0.59 -13.45 0.67
C TYR A 93 0.18 -14.79 0.06
N VAL A 94 -0.79 -14.76 -0.85
CA VAL A 94 -1.31 -15.96 -1.51
C VAL A 94 -0.36 -16.40 -2.62
N ASN A 95 0.33 -17.53 -2.41
CA ASN A 95 1.27 -18.09 -3.40
C ASN A 95 0.63 -18.46 -4.75
N SER A 96 -0.68 -18.66 -4.81
CA SER A 96 -1.41 -18.95 -6.06
C SER A 96 -1.78 -17.68 -6.84
N GLN A 97 -1.58 -16.49 -6.29
CA GLN A 97 -1.83 -15.25 -7.00
C GLN A 97 -0.70 -15.03 -8.02
N PRO A 98 -1.03 -14.82 -9.32
CA PRO A 98 -0.02 -14.54 -10.32
C PRO A 98 0.81 -13.30 -9.95
N TYR A 99 2.13 -13.42 -10.05
CA TYR A 99 3.07 -12.32 -9.85
C TYR A 99 4.13 -12.36 -10.96
N PRO A 100 4.57 -11.20 -11.49
CA PRO A 100 5.59 -11.17 -12.53
C PRO A 100 6.87 -11.89 -12.11
N ILE A 101 7.34 -12.81 -12.97
CA ILE A 101 8.57 -13.60 -12.74
C ILE A 101 9.83 -12.91 -13.29
N ASP A 102 9.65 -11.86 -14.08
CA ASP A 102 10.69 -11.09 -14.75
C ASP A 102 10.26 -9.61 -14.79
N PRO A 103 11.18 -8.63 -14.95
CA PRO A 103 10.79 -7.23 -15.11
C PRO A 103 10.01 -6.98 -16.39
N GLU A 104 8.90 -6.25 -16.30
CA GLU A 104 8.10 -5.84 -17.45
C GLU A 104 8.54 -4.50 -18.03
N GLU A 105 8.40 -4.33 -19.35
CA GLU A 105 8.71 -3.06 -20.02
C GLU A 105 7.62 -2.01 -19.76
N ASN A 106 8.06 -0.87 -19.22
CA ASN A 106 7.22 0.28 -18.89
C ASN A 106 7.17 1.23 -20.09
N ALA A 107 5.98 1.77 -20.36
CA ALA A 107 5.83 2.79 -21.40
C ALA A 107 6.46 4.11 -20.96
N ILE A 108 7.29 4.70 -21.82
CA ILE A 108 8.00 5.95 -21.55
C ILE A 108 7.60 7.03 -22.57
N MET A 109 7.81 8.30 -22.20
CA MET A 109 7.81 9.42 -23.13
C MET A 109 9.23 9.93 -23.25
N VAL A 110 9.73 10.09 -24.48
CA VAL A 110 11.07 10.62 -24.74
C VAL A 110 10.91 11.96 -25.44
N ILE A 111 11.56 12.98 -24.90
CA ILE A 111 11.57 14.33 -25.47
C ILE A 111 12.89 14.49 -26.22
N GLY A 112 12.81 14.91 -27.50
CA GLY A 112 13.96 15.07 -28.39
C GLY A 112 14.42 13.79 -29.10
N GLU A 113 13.54 12.81 -29.31
CA GLU A 113 13.94 11.55 -29.97
C GLU A 113 13.89 11.57 -31.51
N GLU A 114 13.55 12.70 -32.13
CA GLU A 114 13.25 12.79 -33.57
C GLU A 114 14.49 12.64 -34.47
N ASP A 115 15.65 13.11 -34.03
CA ASP A 115 16.89 13.10 -34.81
C ASP A 115 17.78 11.86 -34.55
N GLY A 116 17.37 11.00 -33.61
CA GLY A 116 18.08 9.78 -33.26
C GLY A 116 19.36 10.01 -32.46
N VAL A 117 19.58 11.21 -31.93
CA VAL A 117 20.73 11.57 -31.07
C VAL A 117 20.20 11.95 -29.68
N PHE A 118 20.93 11.62 -28.62
CA PHE A 118 20.55 12.00 -27.25
C PHE A 118 21.32 13.24 -26.79
N ASP A 119 20.76 14.40 -27.08
CA ASP A 119 21.32 15.72 -26.81
C ASP A 119 21.10 16.17 -25.36
N ASP A 120 21.75 17.28 -24.98
CA ASP A 120 21.70 17.81 -23.60
C ASP A 120 20.29 18.27 -23.18
N GLY A 121 19.44 18.59 -24.15
CA GLY A 121 18.05 18.97 -23.94
C GLY A 121 17.11 17.77 -23.74
N ASP A 122 17.56 16.56 -24.06
CA ASP A 122 16.72 15.39 -24.15
C ASP A 122 16.57 14.69 -22.80
N TYR A 123 15.41 14.07 -22.62
CA TYR A 123 15.12 13.34 -21.40
C TYR A 123 13.99 12.34 -21.58
N VAL A 124 13.97 11.37 -20.67
CA VAL A 124 12.91 10.38 -20.57
C VAL A 124 12.00 10.72 -19.41
N LEU A 125 10.68 10.71 -19.64
CA LEU A 125 9.66 10.71 -18.61
C LEU A 125 9.07 9.31 -18.49
N PHE A 126 8.98 8.80 -17.27
CA PHE A 126 8.29 7.54 -17.00
C PHE A 126 7.59 7.59 -15.64
N TYR A 127 6.51 6.83 -15.51
CA TYR A 127 5.80 6.70 -14.25
C TYR A 127 6.37 5.51 -13.46
N ALA A 128 6.83 5.77 -12.24
CA ALA A 128 7.35 4.76 -11.33
C ALA A 128 6.45 4.65 -10.09
N GLN A 129 6.33 3.43 -9.58
CA GLN A 129 5.64 3.16 -8.32
C GLN A 129 6.69 2.85 -7.26
N GLY A 130 6.77 3.71 -6.25
CA GLY A 130 7.63 3.52 -5.08
C GLY A 130 7.13 2.40 -4.16
N PRO A 131 7.90 2.11 -3.10
CA PRO A 131 7.64 0.97 -2.21
C PRO A 131 6.41 1.18 -1.33
N ASN A 132 6.15 2.43 -0.94
CA ASN A 132 5.14 2.76 0.07
C ASN A 132 3.77 3.06 -0.55
N GLY A 133 2.73 2.75 0.21
CA GLY A 133 1.32 2.90 -0.16
C GLY A 133 0.47 1.91 0.62
N TYR A 134 -0.78 2.27 0.88
CA TYR A 134 -1.66 1.41 1.67
C TYR A 134 -1.90 0.07 1.00
N ASP A 135 -1.58 -1.01 1.71
CA ASP A 135 -1.94 -2.38 1.34
C ASP A 135 -3.01 -2.91 2.29
N GLU A 136 -4.15 -3.32 1.75
CA GLU A 136 -5.29 -3.76 2.54
C GLU A 136 -5.12 -5.18 3.12
N GLU A 137 -4.38 -6.07 2.45
CA GLU A 137 -4.10 -7.42 2.95
C GLU A 137 -3.11 -7.37 4.11
N LYS A 138 -2.11 -6.49 4.03
CA LYS A 138 -1.08 -6.32 5.07
C LYS A 138 -1.46 -5.30 6.14
N ARG A 139 -2.42 -4.41 5.86
CA ARG A 139 -2.93 -3.34 6.74
C ARG A 139 -1.83 -2.38 7.21
N THR A 140 -0.98 -1.96 6.28
CA THR A 140 0.17 -1.06 6.51
C THR A 140 0.38 -0.19 5.26
N ASN A 141 0.98 0.98 5.44
CA ASN A 141 1.44 1.84 4.36
C ASN A 141 2.93 1.67 4.03
N ILE A 142 3.67 0.94 4.87
CA ILE A 142 5.11 0.71 4.73
C ILE A 142 5.33 -0.68 4.16
N ASN A 143 6.16 -0.77 3.12
CA ASN A 143 6.48 -2.04 2.51
C ASN A 143 7.24 -2.97 3.47
N CYS A 144 6.64 -4.12 3.80
CA CYS A 144 7.22 -5.08 4.73
C CYS A 144 8.51 -5.76 4.22
N TYR A 145 8.90 -5.54 2.97
CA TYR A 145 9.95 -6.28 2.29
C TYR A 145 11.11 -5.41 1.80
N ASN A 146 10.90 -4.10 1.61
CA ASN A 146 11.85 -3.26 0.90
C ASN A 146 11.59 -1.75 1.02
N ASP A 147 12.64 -0.95 1.24
CA ASP A 147 12.56 0.51 1.32
C ASP A 147 12.81 1.23 -0.04
N ARG A 148 13.12 0.50 -1.12
CA ARG A 148 13.51 1.06 -2.43
C ARG A 148 12.99 0.24 -3.60
N THR A 149 12.30 0.85 -4.56
CA THR A 149 11.87 0.12 -5.76
C THR A 149 12.90 0.21 -6.86
N TYR A 150 13.34 -0.92 -7.39
CA TYR A 150 14.35 -0.97 -8.46
C TYR A 150 13.71 -1.02 -9.84
N TYR A 151 14.27 -0.21 -10.73
CA TYR A 151 13.99 -0.20 -12.16
C TYR A 151 15.30 -0.39 -12.92
N TYR A 152 15.20 -0.79 -14.18
CA TYR A 152 16.33 -1.07 -15.04
C TYR A 152 16.20 -0.32 -16.35
N ILE A 153 17.26 0.38 -16.73
CA ILE A 153 17.41 0.91 -18.08
C ILE A 153 18.08 -0.17 -18.93
N ASN A 154 17.51 -0.44 -20.09
CA ASN A 154 18.17 -1.21 -21.12
C ASN A 154 18.38 -0.33 -22.34
N VAL A 155 19.62 -0.31 -22.81
CA VAL A 155 20.02 0.33 -24.07
C VAL A 155 20.58 -0.77 -24.96
N GLY A 156 19.91 -1.04 -26.07
CA GLY A 156 20.26 -2.19 -26.90
C GLY A 156 19.56 -2.16 -28.25
N SER A 157 19.40 -3.33 -28.86
CA SER A 157 18.65 -3.45 -30.11
C SER A 157 17.15 -3.48 -29.86
N GLY A 158 16.42 -2.63 -30.59
CA GLY A 158 14.97 -2.55 -30.57
C GLY A 158 14.43 -1.27 -29.94
N ASN A 159 13.31 -0.80 -30.48
CA ASN A 159 12.65 0.41 -29.99
C ASN A 159 11.99 0.15 -28.64
N GLY A 160 12.07 1.14 -27.75
CA GLY A 160 11.39 1.05 -26.46
C GLY A 160 9.92 1.40 -26.52
N LYS A 161 9.15 0.80 -25.62
CA LYS A 161 7.71 1.03 -25.48
C LYS A 161 7.40 2.50 -25.19
N ARG A 162 6.61 3.13 -26.07
CA ARG A 162 6.19 4.54 -25.93
C ARG A 162 4.78 4.67 -25.38
N ILE A 163 4.53 5.72 -24.59
CA ILE A 163 3.17 6.13 -24.22
C ILE A 163 2.40 6.45 -25.51
N GLN A 164 1.25 5.82 -25.69
CA GLN A 164 0.39 6.06 -26.86
C GLN A 164 -0.67 7.12 -26.53
N PRO A 165 -0.98 8.03 -27.46
CA PRO A 165 -2.10 8.95 -27.26
C PRO A 165 -3.41 8.16 -27.17
N LEU A 166 -4.25 8.52 -26.20
CA LEU A 166 -5.61 8.01 -26.09
C LEU A 166 -6.55 8.90 -26.90
N ALA A 167 -7.42 8.30 -27.69
CA ALA A 167 -8.48 9.03 -28.39
C ALA A 167 -9.46 9.61 -27.37
N GLN A 168 -9.63 10.93 -27.37
CA GLN A 168 -10.60 11.59 -26.49
C GLN A 168 -12.03 11.30 -26.96
N PRO A 169 -13.00 11.12 -26.05
CA PRO A 169 -14.41 11.02 -26.41
C PRO A 169 -14.90 12.27 -27.14
N SER A 170 -15.77 12.10 -28.14
CA SER A 170 -16.37 13.20 -28.90
C SER A 170 -17.74 13.65 -28.36
N ASP A 171 -18.38 12.84 -27.52
CA ASP A 171 -19.69 13.13 -26.95
C ASP A 171 -19.59 14.28 -25.92
N PRO A 172 -20.67 15.06 -25.72
CA PRO A 172 -20.68 16.11 -24.71
C PRO A 172 -20.46 15.55 -23.30
N ALA A 173 -19.75 16.30 -22.47
CA ALA A 173 -19.51 15.90 -21.08
C ALA A 173 -20.82 15.81 -20.28
N THR A 174 -21.00 14.69 -19.59
CA THR A 174 -22.14 14.41 -18.70
C THR A 174 -21.75 14.51 -17.23
N LEU A 175 -20.45 14.55 -16.92
CA LEU A 175 -19.89 14.64 -15.58
C LEU A 175 -18.76 15.67 -15.56
N VAL A 176 -18.72 16.53 -14.53
CA VAL A 176 -17.60 17.42 -14.26
C VAL A 176 -16.80 16.84 -13.10
N ILE A 177 -15.50 16.63 -13.32
CA ILE A 177 -14.57 16.15 -12.29
C ILE A 177 -13.68 17.31 -11.87
N ASP A 178 -14.17 18.10 -10.92
CA ASP A 178 -13.45 19.23 -10.32
C ASP A 178 -12.92 18.91 -8.91
N THR A 179 -13.04 17.65 -8.48
CA THR A 179 -12.58 17.17 -7.18
C THR A 179 -11.94 15.79 -7.27
N PHE A 180 -11.12 15.45 -6.27
CA PHE A 180 -10.50 14.13 -6.14
C PHE A 180 -10.31 13.74 -4.67
N GLN A 181 -10.15 12.45 -4.41
CA GLN A 181 -9.80 11.92 -3.09
C GLN A 181 -8.28 11.83 -2.97
N GLU A 182 -7.72 12.55 -2.00
CA GLU A 182 -6.33 12.41 -1.59
C GLU A 182 -6.25 11.58 -0.32
N TYR A 183 -5.27 10.68 -0.28
CA TYR A 183 -4.93 9.87 0.89
C TYR A 183 -3.58 10.32 1.45
N ARG A 184 -3.54 10.63 2.75
CA ARG A 184 -2.30 10.89 3.49
C ARG A 184 -2.27 10.02 4.74
N TYR A 185 -1.06 9.68 5.17
CA TYR A 185 -0.85 8.86 6.35
C TYR A 185 0.42 9.26 7.08
N TYR A 186 0.49 8.87 8.35
CA TYR A 186 1.67 8.85 9.17
C TYR A 186 1.80 7.43 9.73
N GLU A 187 2.94 6.79 9.49
CA GLU A 187 3.27 5.44 9.96
C GLU A 187 4.79 5.32 10.12
N GLU A 188 5.23 4.58 11.13
CA GLU A 188 6.63 4.23 11.35
C GLU A 188 6.71 2.80 11.92
N ASP A 189 7.62 1.98 11.41
CA ASP A 189 7.82 0.61 11.91
C ASP A 189 9.07 0.52 12.81
N LYS A 190 8.89 0.63 14.13
CA LYS A 190 10.00 0.64 15.11
C LYS A 190 9.94 -0.51 16.11
N TYR A 191 8.76 -0.92 16.53
CA TYR A 191 8.54 -1.88 17.60
C TYR A 191 7.63 -3.02 17.16
N ASN A 192 8.11 -4.26 17.29
CA ASN A 192 7.26 -5.43 17.28
C ASN A 192 6.98 -5.84 18.75
N LEU A 193 5.79 -5.51 19.24
CA LEU A 193 5.48 -5.49 20.68
C LEU A 193 5.68 -6.84 21.39
N ALA A 194 5.43 -7.93 20.68
CA ALA A 194 5.55 -9.28 21.21
C ALA A 194 6.68 -10.08 20.53
N GLN A 195 7.52 -9.42 19.73
CA GLN A 195 8.56 -10.03 18.89
C GLN A 195 8.05 -11.20 18.03
N LEU A 196 6.79 -11.13 17.62
CA LEU A 196 6.08 -12.14 16.84
C LEU A 196 5.15 -11.49 15.81
N GLY A 197 4.89 -12.22 14.73
CA GLY A 197 4.01 -11.76 13.66
C GLY A 197 4.63 -10.63 12.82
N ARG A 198 3.76 -9.90 12.11
CA ARG A 198 4.13 -8.89 11.10
C ARG A 198 3.61 -7.49 11.43
N ARG A 199 3.05 -7.31 12.63
CA ARG A 199 2.52 -6.02 13.08
C ARG A 199 3.64 -5.26 13.74
N TRP A 200 3.87 -4.06 13.25
CA TRP A 200 4.88 -3.14 13.74
C TRP A 200 4.19 -1.86 14.18
N PHE A 201 4.83 -1.16 15.11
CA PHE A 201 4.32 0.06 15.68
C PHE A 201 5.43 1.09 15.76
N GLY A 202 5.06 2.36 15.67
CA GLY A 202 5.95 3.50 15.65
C GLY A 202 6.03 4.17 17.02
N ASN A 203 5.51 5.39 17.09
CA ASN A 203 5.65 6.24 18.28
C ASN A 203 5.18 5.54 19.55
N ARG A 204 6.10 5.42 20.51
CA ARG A 204 5.82 4.94 21.87
C ARG A 204 5.40 6.13 22.75
N PHE A 205 4.39 5.90 23.59
CA PHE A 205 3.86 6.84 24.58
C PHE A 205 4.25 6.32 25.97
N ASP A 206 5.27 6.95 26.56
CA ASP A 206 5.89 6.57 27.83
C ASP A 206 6.14 7.80 28.73
N VAL A 207 7.18 8.58 28.43
CA VAL A 207 7.54 9.84 29.08
C VAL A 207 6.73 10.98 28.47
N GLU A 208 6.65 11.01 27.13
CA GLU A 208 5.81 11.93 26.39
C GLU A 208 4.51 11.22 26.00
N ASN A 209 3.47 11.45 26.80
CA ASN A 209 2.17 10.81 26.64
C ASN A 209 1.22 11.54 25.67
N THR A 210 1.61 12.70 25.16
CA THR A 210 0.85 13.46 24.17
C THR A 210 1.70 13.67 22.93
N LYS A 211 1.20 13.27 21.77
CA LYS A 211 1.88 13.48 20.48
C LYS A 211 0.89 14.03 19.46
N THR A 212 1.36 14.93 18.62
CA THR A 212 0.57 15.59 17.58
C THR A 212 1.17 15.31 16.21
N PHE A 213 0.30 15.01 15.24
CA PHE A 213 0.64 14.64 13.88
C PHE A 213 -0.12 15.56 12.92
N ASP A 214 0.63 16.30 12.10
CA ASP A 214 0.08 17.33 11.23
C ASP A 214 -0.08 16.83 9.79
N PHE A 215 -1.24 17.14 9.21
CA PHE A 215 -1.60 16.83 7.84
C PHE A 215 -2.07 18.11 7.13
N ASP A 216 -1.65 18.29 5.88
CA ASP A 216 -2.05 19.43 5.05
C ASP A 216 -2.79 18.94 3.80
N PHE A 217 -4.02 19.43 3.60
CA PHE A 217 -4.87 19.13 2.45
C PHE A 217 -5.24 20.44 1.72
N PRO A 218 -4.35 21.01 0.89
CA PRO A 218 -4.59 22.30 0.26
C PRO A 218 -5.83 22.27 -0.65
N ASN A 219 -6.69 23.30 -0.65
CA ASN A 219 -7.97 23.27 -1.37
C ASN A 219 -8.93 22.16 -0.90
N LEU A 220 -8.96 21.88 0.41
CA LEU A 220 -9.93 20.97 1.01
C LEU A 220 -11.37 21.42 0.74
N VAL A 221 -12.22 20.48 0.33
CA VAL A 221 -13.66 20.71 0.18
C VAL A 221 -14.33 20.49 1.55
N THR A 222 -14.51 21.56 2.33
CA THR A 222 -14.97 21.49 3.74
C THR A 222 -16.39 20.93 3.92
N ASN A 223 -17.21 20.93 2.88
CA ASN A 223 -18.56 20.34 2.91
C ASN A 223 -18.56 18.82 2.70
N SER A 224 -17.42 18.23 2.33
CA SER A 224 -17.24 16.78 2.25
C SER A 224 -16.53 16.30 3.52
N PRO A 225 -17.06 15.29 4.23
CA PRO A 225 -16.35 14.74 5.38
C PRO A 225 -15.03 14.07 4.94
N ILE A 226 -14.03 14.15 5.82
CA ILE A 226 -12.82 13.33 5.72
C ILE A 226 -13.09 11.95 6.31
N LYS A 227 -12.34 10.93 5.91
CA LYS A 227 -12.27 9.64 6.59
C LYS A 227 -10.99 9.58 7.42
N LEU A 228 -11.12 9.60 8.74
CA LEU A 228 -10.00 9.44 9.68
C LEU A 228 -9.92 7.98 10.14
N ASN A 229 -8.73 7.39 10.03
CA ASN A 229 -8.40 6.13 10.67
C ASN A 229 -7.23 6.32 11.64
N VAL A 230 -7.34 5.74 12.83
CA VAL A 230 -6.28 5.69 13.85
C VAL A 230 -6.20 4.25 14.36
N TYR A 231 -5.03 3.63 14.26
CA TYR A 231 -4.76 2.30 14.79
C TYR A 231 -3.67 2.40 15.86
N ALA A 232 -3.92 1.82 17.03
CA ALA A 232 -2.99 1.89 18.15
C ALA A 232 -3.04 0.59 18.96
N ALA A 233 -2.05 0.42 19.83
CA ALA A 233 -2.00 -0.67 20.79
C ALA A 233 -1.46 -0.19 22.14
N ALA A 234 -1.68 -0.98 23.17
CA ALA A 234 -1.06 -0.78 24.47
C ALA A 234 -0.58 -2.12 25.07
N VAL A 235 0.48 -2.03 25.86
CA VAL A 235 0.99 -3.10 26.71
C VAL A 235 0.91 -2.60 28.16
N SER A 236 0.00 -3.18 28.93
CA SER A 236 -0.31 -2.73 30.30
C SER A 236 -1.00 -3.83 31.10
N GLU A 237 -0.66 -3.97 32.39
CA GLU A 237 -1.36 -4.87 33.33
C GLU A 237 -2.68 -4.28 33.87
N THR A 238 -3.00 -3.03 33.53
CA THR A 238 -4.26 -2.36 33.85
C THR A 238 -4.92 -1.81 32.59
N ASN A 239 -6.23 -1.58 32.65
CA ASN A 239 -6.92 -0.93 31.52
C ASN A 239 -6.38 0.49 31.34
N THR A 240 -6.05 0.84 30.10
CA THR A 240 -5.53 2.16 29.69
C THR A 240 -6.37 2.70 28.55
N ASN A 241 -6.17 3.97 28.19
CA ASN A 241 -6.89 4.57 27.08
C ASN A 241 -6.03 5.62 26.35
N MET A 242 -6.43 5.95 25.12
CA MET A 242 -5.82 7.00 24.31
C MET A 242 -6.92 7.90 23.75
N ALA A 243 -6.95 9.15 24.18
CA ALA A 243 -7.83 10.15 23.62
C ALA A 243 -7.32 10.60 22.25
N VAL A 244 -8.24 10.71 21.29
CA VAL A 244 -7.97 11.18 19.93
C VAL A 244 -8.72 12.49 19.75
N SER A 245 -8.02 13.53 19.32
CA SER A 245 -8.61 14.82 18.95
C SER A 245 -8.08 15.30 17.61
N ILE A 246 -8.86 16.14 16.94
CA ILE A 246 -8.47 16.79 15.69
C ILE A 246 -8.66 18.31 15.81
N ASN A 247 -7.59 19.08 15.56
CA ASN A 247 -7.57 20.52 15.75
C ASN A 247 -8.07 20.94 17.15
N GLY A 248 -7.69 20.18 18.18
CA GLY A 248 -8.12 20.38 19.58
C GLY A 248 -9.55 19.93 19.91
N ASN A 249 -10.34 19.47 18.93
CA ASN A 249 -11.70 18.96 19.16
C ASN A 249 -11.65 17.45 19.47
N PRO A 250 -12.22 16.98 20.59
CA PRO A 250 -12.29 15.55 20.90
C PRO A 250 -13.07 14.76 19.83
N VAL A 251 -12.53 13.61 19.42
CA VAL A 251 -13.15 12.73 18.41
C VAL A 251 -13.60 11.43 19.05
N THR A 252 -12.71 10.76 19.77
CA THR A 252 -12.97 9.46 20.41
C THR A 252 -11.94 9.18 21.51
N THR A 253 -12.19 8.13 22.30
CA THR A 253 -11.22 7.56 23.23
C THR A 253 -11.07 6.08 22.96
N LEU A 254 -9.89 5.67 22.48
CA LEU A 254 -9.53 4.27 22.32
C LEU A 254 -9.29 3.65 23.70
N SER A 255 -9.92 2.52 23.98
CA SER A 255 -9.74 1.80 25.26
C SER A 255 -8.97 0.52 25.05
N PHE A 256 -7.96 0.28 25.88
CA PHE A 256 -7.14 -0.93 25.83
C PHE A 256 -7.35 -1.73 27.12
N ALA A 257 -7.74 -2.99 26.97
CA ALA A 257 -7.83 -3.92 28.08
C ALA A 257 -6.43 -4.29 28.58
N ALA A 258 -6.33 -4.58 29.88
CA ALA A 258 -5.14 -5.16 30.49
C ALA A 258 -4.71 -6.45 29.75
N ILE A 259 -3.39 -6.62 29.59
CA ILE A 259 -2.81 -7.84 29.04
C ILE A 259 -3.06 -9.02 29.97
N ALA A 260 -3.26 -10.19 29.39
CA ALA A 260 -3.45 -11.45 30.10
C ALA A 260 -3.05 -12.60 29.18
N ASP A 261 -2.32 -13.59 29.70
CA ASP A 261 -1.87 -14.76 28.92
C ASP A 261 -3.06 -15.40 28.14
N PRO A 262 -2.97 -15.57 26.81
CA PRO A 262 -1.79 -15.40 25.92
C PRO A 262 -1.66 -14.05 25.21
N ASN A 263 -2.49 -13.07 25.52
CA ASN A 263 -2.48 -11.75 24.90
C ASN A 263 -1.41 -10.85 25.55
N LEU A 264 -0.35 -10.57 24.80
CA LEU A 264 0.80 -9.75 25.25
C LEU A 264 0.65 -8.25 24.94
N ALA A 265 -0.36 -7.88 24.14
CA ALA A 265 -0.72 -6.51 23.81
C ALA A 265 -2.21 -6.45 23.44
N THR A 266 -2.82 -5.28 23.60
CA THR A 266 -4.22 -5.05 23.19
C THR A 266 -4.24 -3.94 22.14
N GLU A 267 -4.90 -4.19 21.01
CA GLU A 267 -5.12 -3.20 19.95
C GLU A 267 -6.46 -2.48 20.13
N ALA A 268 -6.54 -1.24 19.66
CA ALA A 268 -7.79 -0.52 19.46
C ALA A 268 -7.66 0.37 18.22
N PHE A 269 -8.79 0.61 17.55
CA PHE A 269 -8.80 1.45 16.36
C PHE A 269 -10.05 2.31 16.29
N PHE A 270 -9.94 3.39 15.52
CA PHE A 270 -11.04 4.25 15.13
C PHE A 270 -11.04 4.38 13.62
N SER A 271 -12.22 4.29 13.01
CA SER A 271 -12.44 4.55 11.58
C SER A 271 -13.80 5.20 11.44
N SER A 272 -13.83 6.47 11.05
CA SER A 272 -15.09 7.19 10.86
C SER A 272 -14.93 8.37 9.91
N GLN A 273 -16.07 8.88 9.45
CA GLN A 273 -16.16 10.13 8.71
C GLN A 273 -16.35 11.31 9.66
N LEU A 274 -15.60 12.40 9.44
CA LEU A 274 -15.63 13.60 10.26
C LEU A 274 -15.73 14.84 9.37
N THR A 275 -16.50 15.84 9.80
CA THR A 275 -16.47 17.15 9.15
C THR A 275 -15.38 18.00 9.78
N VAL A 276 -14.55 18.64 8.96
CA VAL A 276 -13.47 19.52 9.41
C VAL A 276 -13.55 20.85 8.67
N GLY A 277 -13.24 21.93 9.38
CA GLY A 277 -13.39 23.31 8.86
C GLY A 277 -12.11 23.92 8.28
N ALA A 278 -10.98 23.22 8.29
CA ALA A 278 -9.68 23.75 7.88
C ALA A 278 -8.86 22.69 7.10
N PRO A 279 -8.02 23.12 6.14
CA PRO A 279 -7.16 22.21 5.36
C PRO A 279 -5.98 21.65 6.17
N ASN A 280 -5.52 22.38 7.18
CA ASN A 280 -4.51 21.92 8.12
C ASN A 280 -5.18 21.18 9.27
N LEU A 281 -4.80 19.92 9.45
CA LEU A 281 -5.37 18.99 10.41
C LEU A 281 -4.26 18.51 11.34
N SER A 282 -4.34 18.86 12.62
CA SER A 282 -3.50 18.30 13.69
C SER A 282 -4.28 17.20 14.40
N VAL A 283 -3.84 15.96 14.25
CA VAL A 283 -4.37 14.82 15.03
C VAL A 283 -3.52 14.67 16.28
N THR A 284 -4.12 14.86 17.45
CA THR A 284 -3.43 14.71 18.73
C THR A 284 -3.90 13.43 19.42
N LEU A 285 -2.92 12.63 19.84
CA LEU A 285 -3.10 11.41 20.62
C LEU A 285 -2.57 11.65 22.03
N GLU A 286 -3.42 11.43 23.04
CA GLU A 286 -3.07 11.56 24.45
C GLU A 286 -3.31 10.23 25.16
N TYR A 287 -2.23 9.56 25.55
CA TYR A 287 -2.26 8.27 26.23
C TYR A 287 -2.36 8.45 27.75
N ASN A 288 -3.35 7.80 28.35
CA ASN A 288 -3.52 7.70 29.79
C ASN A 288 -3.10 6.30 30.25
N ASN A 289 -1.95 6.25 30.93
CA ASN A 289 -1.37 5.02 31.48
C ASN A 289 -2.05 4.53 32.77
N SER A 290 -3.16 5.16 33.19
CA SER A 290 -3.93 4.83 34.40
C SER A 290 -3.07 4.81 35.67
N GLY A 291 -2.03 5.65 35.73
CA GLY A 291 -1.11 5.73 36.86
C GLY A 291 -0.07 4.62 36.93
N ASN A 292 0.04 3.74 35.93
CA ASN A 292 1.07 2.71 35.83
C ASN A 292 2.22 3.18 34.91
N PRO A 293 3.41 3.51 35.45
CA PRO A 293 4.55 3.96 34.64
C PRO A 293 5.11 2.91 33.69
N SER A 294 4.82 1.62 33.93
CA SER A 294 5.23 0.51 33.06
C SER A 294 4.26 0.27 31.90
N ALA A 295 3.10 0.94 31.89
CA ALA A 295 2.14 0.82 30.80
C ALA A 295 2.55 1.69 29.62
N LEU A 296 2.59 1.09 28.44
CA LEU A 296 3.12 1.71 27.22
C LEU A 296 2.05 1.73 26.13
N GLY A 297 1.81 2.90 25.54
CA GLY A 297 0.97 3.07 24.35
C GLY A 297 1.83 3.12 23.08
N TYR A 298 1.27 2.69 21.95
CA TYR A 298 1.96 2.66 20.67
C TYR A 298 1.02 3.05 19.53
N LEU A 299 1.49 3.89 18.62
CA LEU A 299 0.81 4.18 17.36
C LEU A 299 1.21 3.16 16.29
N ASP A 300 0.24 2.55 15.60
CA ASP A 300 0.45 1.80 14.35
C ASP A 300 0.53 2.84 13.22
N TYR A 301 -0.62 3.39 12.81
CA TYR A 301 -0.69 4.50 11.87
C TYR A 301 -1.91 5.40 12.06
N ILE A 302 -1.79 6.62 11.53
CA ILE A 302 -2.90 7.54 11.28
C ILE A 302 -3.05 7.67 9.78
N SER A 303 -4.27 7.61 9.26
CA SER A 303 -4.54 7.96 7.86
C SER A 303 -5.78 8.82 7.71
N ILE A 304 -5.73 9.72 6.74
CA ILE A 304 -6.82 10.62 6.38
C ILE A 304 -7.03 10.54 4.88
N GLU A 305 -8.24 10.18 4.47
CA GLU A 305 -8.71 10.38 3.10
C GLU A 305 -9.62 11.60 3.06
N ALA A 306 -9.34 12.56 2.19
CA ALA A 306 -10.06 13.82 2.10
C ALA A 306 -10.38 14.19 0.64
N THR A 307 -11.52 14.85 0.43
CA THR A 307 -11.89 15.38 -0.88
C THR A 307 -11.29 16.77 -1.05
N ARG A 308 -10.55 16.97 -2.14
CA ARG A 308 -9.92 18.23 -2.52
C ARG A 308 -10.41 18.70 -3.87
N ALA A 309 -10.43 20.01 -4.07
CA ALA A 309 -10.61 20.57 -5.41
C ALA A 309 -9.43 20.16 -6.30
N LEU A 310 -9.73 19.71 -7.53
CA LEU A 310 -8.76 19.31 -8.54
C LEU A 310 -8.11 20.57 -9.14
N SER A 311 -7.18 21.14 -8.39
CA SER A 311 -6.38 22.29 -8.81
C SER A 311 -4.90 21.96 -8.69
N PHE A 312 -4.13 22.28 -9.71
CA PHE A 312 -2.68 22.07 -9.69
C PHE A 312 -2.01 23.02 -8.69
N VAL A 313 -1.19 22.47 -7.79
CA VAL A 313 -0.56 23.20 -6.67
C VAL A 313 0.98 23.18 -6.76
N GLY A 314 1.53 23.12 -7.97
CA GLY A 314 2.97 23.33 -8.25
C GLY A 314 3.80 22.07 -8.37
N ASN A 315 3.49 21.02 -7.61
CA ASN A 315 4.14 19.72 -7.72
C ASN A 315 3.23 18.68 -8.39
N GLN A 316 3.81 17.59 -8.87
CA GLN A 316 3.03 16.44 -9.29
C GLN A 316 2.21 15.88 -8.12
N PHE A 317 1.01 15.40 -8.39
CA PHE A 317 0.18 14.70 -7.43
C PHE A 317 -0.60 13.60 -8.15
N GLN A 318 -0.90 12.53 -7.41
CA GLN A 318 -1.82 11.50 -7.87
C GLN A 318 -3.23 11.93 -7.53
N PHE A 319 -4.18 11.65 -8.42
CA PHE A 319 -5.59 11.88 -8.15
C PHE A 319 -6.41 10.66 -8.55
N LYS A 320 -7.45 10.40 -7.78
CA LYS A 320 -8.49 9.43 -8.06
C LYS A 320 -9.83 10.08 -7.72
N ASN A 321 -10.86 9.79 -8.51
CA ASN A 321 -12.21 10.19 -8.17
C ASN A 321 -13.08 8.94 -8.06
N SER A 322 -13.57 8.65 -6.86
CA SER A 322 -14.35 7.44 -6.56
C SER A 322 -15.70 7.42 -7.26
N LEU A 323 -16.29 8.58 -7.57
CA LEU A 323 -17.57 8.69 -8.28
C LEU A 323 -17.46 8.18 -9.71
N VAL A 324 -16.31 8.37 -10.37
CA VAL A 324 -16.08 7.93 -11.76
C VAL A 324 -16.28 6.42 -11.91
N SER A 325 -15.94 5.63 -10.89
CA SER A 325 -16.09 4.17 -10.93
C SER A 325 -17.54 3.69 -11.01
N GLN A 326 -18.51 4.56 -10.70
CA GLN A 326 -19.94 4.23 -10.62
C GLN A 326 -20.78 4.97 -11.65
N GLN A 327 -20.16 5.84 -12.46
CA GLN A 327 -20.83 6.71 -13.42
C GLN A 327 -20.51 6.26 -14.85
N SER A 328 -21.47 6.46 -15.76
CA SER A 328 -21.28 6.25 -17.19
C SER A 328 -21.33 7.60 -17.94
N GLY A 329 -20.71 7.63 -19.12
CA GLY A 329 -20.70 8.81 -19.99
C GLY A 329 -19.31 9.44 -20.11
N VAL A 330 -19.28 10.68 -20.61
CA VAL A 330 -18.04 11.44 -20.82
C VAL A 330 -17.83 12.38 -19.63
N ALA A 331 -16.67 12.29 -19.01
CA ALA A 331 -16.29 13.20 -17.94
C ALA A 331 -15.32 14.27 -18.48
N GLN A 332 -15.43 15.50 -17.97
CA GLN A 332 -14.50 16.60 -18.23
C GLN A 332 -13.80 17.07 -16.96
#